data_AF-A0A8T1S003-F1
#
_entry.id   AF-A0A8T1S003-F1
#
_cell.length_a   1.000
_cell.length_b   1.000
_cell.length_c   1.000
_cell.angle_alpha   90.00
_cell.angle_beta   90.00
_cell.angle_gamma   90.00
#
_symmetry.space_group_name_H-M   'P 1'
#
loop_
_entity.id
_entity.type
_entity.pdbx_description
1 polymer ?
#
loop_
_entity_poly.entity_id
_entity_poly.type
_entity_poly.pdbx_seq_one_letter_code
_entity_poly.pdbx_strand_id
1 'polypeptide(L)'
;MTLKEAYIQKLVKVCTETDRWSLISLSNKHGRNVELKFVDRIRRQFEFSVDSFQIILDALLFYYDCSENPMSEHFHPTVIGESMYGDFEAAFDHLRNRLIATKNPEEIRGGGLLKYSNLLVRDFQPTDKEEIKTLERYMCSRFFIDFPDILDQQRKLETYLQNHFSKEERSKYDYLMILRRVVNESTVCLMGHERRQTLNLISLLALRVLAEQNIIPNATNVTCYYQPAPYVSDGNFSNYYIANSPIPYSQSYPTWLPCS
;
A
#
# COMPACT_ATOMS: atom_id res chain seq x y z
N MET A 1 -19.70 13.01 22.63
CA MET A 1 -18.73 12.12 21.96
C MET A 1 -18.94 10.72 22.51
N THR A 2 -19.33 9.76 21.69
CA THR A 2 -19.56 8.37 22.12
C THR A 2 -18.27 7.55 22.05
N LEU A 3 -18.14 6.46 22.81
CA LEU A 3 -16.98 5.55 22.73
C LEU A 3 -16.72 5.08 21.28
N LYS A 4 -17.80 4.88 20.52
CA LYS A 4 -17.76 4.56 19.10
C LYS A 4 -17.00 5.62 18.30
N GLU A 5 -17.36 6.89 18.45
CA GLU A 5 -16.70 8.00 17.74
C GLU A 5 -15.24 8.19 18.14
N ALA A 6 -14.90 7.82 19.38
CA ALA A 6 -13.54 7.99 19.93
C ALA A 6 -12.56 6.93 19.43
N TYR A 7 -12.99 5.67 19.37
CA TYR A 7 -12.09 4.52 19.24
C TYR A 7 -12.30 3.67 17.99
N ILE A 8 -13.48 3.75 17.35
CA ILE A 8 -13.77 2.93 16.17
C ILE A 8 -13.38 3.70 14.91
N GLN A 9 -12.42 3.17 14.17
CA GLN A 9 -11.97 3.72 12.89
C GLN A 9 -12.82 3.23 11.73
N LYS A 10 -13.23 1.96 11.78
CA LYS A 10 -13.95 1.32 10.68
C LYS A 10 -14.92 0.28 11.23
N LEU A 11 -16.14 0.30 10.69
CA LEU A 11 -17.17 -0.70 10.96
C LEU A 11 -17.65 -1.27 9.63
N VAL A 12 -17.67 -2.60 9.51
CA VAL A 12 -18.16 -3.30 8.31
C VAL A 12 -19.14 -4.38 8.74
N LYS A 13 -20.27 -4.48 8.05
CA LYS A 13 -21.23 -5.56 8.21
C LYS A 13 -21.53 -6.15 6.84
N VAL A 14 -21.32 -7.46 6.69
CA VAL A 14 -21.61 -8.21 5.47
C VAL A 14 -22.62 -9.29 5.80
N CYS A 15 -23.74 -9.29 5.07
CA CYS A 15 -24.80 -10.29 5.23
C CYS A 15 -25.36 -10.61 3.84
N THR A 16 -24.75 -11.61 3.20
CA THR A 16 -25.13 -12.15 1.89
C THR A 16 -25.39 -13.66 2.02
N GLU A 17 -25.74 -14.32 0.93
CA GLU A 17 -25.96 -15.77 0.92
C GLU A 17 -24.68 -16.56 1.19
N THR A 18 -23.53 -16.06 0.72
CA THR A 18 -22.23 -16.74 0.80
C THR A 18 -21.31 -16.20 1.91
N ASP A 19 -21.39 -14.90 2.18
CA ASP A 19 -20.60 -14.22 3.21
C ASP A 19 -21.50 -13.63 4.31
N ARG A 20 -21.24 -13.99 5.56
CA ARG A 20 -21.85 -13.42 6.76
C ARG A 20 -20.80 -13.16 7.84
N TRP A 21 -20.42 -11.90 8.02
CA TRP A 21 -19.42 -11.49 8.99
C TRP A 21 -19.51 -10.00 9.34
N SER A 22 -18.89 -9.61 10.45
CA SER A 22 -18.77 -8.23 10.92
C SER A 22 -17.32 -7.92 11.27
N LEU A 23 -16.89 -6.67 11.10
CA LEU A 23 -15.55 -6.21 11.47
C LEU A 23 -15.61 -4.85 12.16
N ILE A 24 -14.89 -4.76 13.27
CA ILE A 24 -14.66 -3.53 14.04
C ILE A 24 -13.15 -3.28 14.06
N SER A 25 -12.70 -2.18 13.46
CA SER A 25 -11.29 -1.79 13.45
C SER A 25 -11.06 -0.66 14.44
N LEU A 26 -10.10 -0.88 15.34
CA LEU A 26 -9.64 0.08 16.34
C LEU A 26 -8.33 0.69 15.85
N SER A 27 -8.26 2.03 15.86
CA SER A 27 -7.04 2.73 15.48
C SER A 27 -6.11 2.89 16.67
N ASN A 28 -4.86 2.49 16.50
CA ASN A 28 -3.78 3.09 17.27
C ASN A 28 -3.13 4.14 16.38
N LYS A 29 -3.05 5.39 16.85
CA LYS A 29 -2.38 6.51 16.16
C LYS A 29 -0.90 6.26 15.81
N HIS A 30 -0.36 5.09 16.17
CA HIS A 30 1.00 4.62 15.91
C HIS A 30 1.08 3.46 14.88
N GLY A 31 0.04 3.27 14.06
CA GLY A 31 0.06 2.38 12.89
C GLY A 31 -0.24 0.90 13.16
N ARG A 32 -0.50 0.50 14.40
CA ARG A 32 -0.94 -0.86 14.75
C ARG A 32 -2.44 -0.90 14.95
N ASN A 33 -3.19 -1.43 13.99
CA ASN A 33 -4.63 -1.52 14.09
C ASN A 33 -5.02 -2.86 14.73
N VAL A 34 -6.02 -2.84 15.61
CA VAL A 34 -6.63 -4.07 16.16
C VAL A 34 -7.97 -4.25 15.48
N GLU A 35 -8.13 -5.35 14.75
CA GLU A 35 -9.37 -5.67 14.06
C GLU A 35 -10.08 -6.83 14.77
N LEU A 36 -11.29 -6.57 15.24
CA LEU A 36 -12.18 -7.59 15.79
C LEU A 36 -13.11 -8.05 14.68
N LYS A 37 -12.86 -9.24 14.14
CA LYS A 37 -13.63 -9.84 13.04
C LYS A 37 -14.47 -10.99 13.57
N PHE A 38 -15.77 -10.90 13.37
CA PHE A 38 -16.75 -11.90 13.80
C PHE A 38 -17.29 -12.60 12.56
N VAL A 39 -16.97 -13.88 12.40
CA VAL A 39 -17.24 -14.64 11.17
C VAL A 39 -18.26 -15.74 11.47
N ASP A 40 -19.42 -15.70 10.80
CA ASP A 40 -20.33 -16.85 10.69
C ASP A 40 -19.93 -17.68 9.46
N ARG A 41 -19.90 -17.03 8.30
CA ARG A 41 -19.47 -17.63 7.03
C ARG A 41 -18.64 -16.64 6.22
N ILE A 42 -17.57 -17.11 5.61
CA ILE A 42 -16.74 -16.30 4.72
C ILE A 42 -16.13 -17.19 3.64
N ARG A 43 -16.27 -16.75 2.40
CA ARG A 43 -15.74 -17.45 1.24
C ARG A 43 -14.23 -17.23 1.09
N ARG A 44 -13.78 -15.99 1.30
CA ARG A 44 -12.41 -15.54 1.00
C ARG A 44 -11.64 -15.32 2.29
N GLN A 45 -10.83 -16.29 2.67
CA GLN A 45 -10.12 -16.27 3.96
C GLN A 45 -8.65 -15.86 3.86
N PHE A 46 -8.07 -15.95 2.66
CA PHE A 46 -6.68 -15.59 2.40
C PHE A 46 -6.54 -15.00 0.99
N GLU A 47 -5.41 -14.36 0.71
CA GLU A 47 -5.06 -13.90 -0.64
C GLU A 47 -3.82 -14.63 -1.15
N PHE A 48 -2.81 -14.78 -0.29
CA PHE A 48 -1.59 -15.55 -0.55
C PHE A 48 -1.35 -16.54 0.58
N SER A 49 -0.63 -17.62 0.28
CA SER A 49 -0.28 -18.65 1.27
C SER A 49 0.35 -18.07 2.55
N VAL A 50 1.25 -17.09 2.40
CA VAL A 50 1.98 -16.43 3.50
C VAL A 50 1.11 -15.64 4.47
N ASP A 51 -0.16 -15.37 4.12
CA ASP A 51 -1.12 -14.65 4.95
C ASP A 51 -2.33 -15.50 5.36
N SER A 52 -2.25 -16.81 5.13
CA SER A 52 -3.36 -17.73 5.33
C SER A 52 -3.42 -18.40 6.70
N PHE A 53 -2.48 -18.08 7.59
CA PHE A 53 -2.38 -18.72 8.91
C PHE A 53 -3.42 -18.18 9.91
N GLN A 54 -4.08 -19.09 10.62
CA GLN A 54 -4.93 -18.79 11.77
C GLN A 54 -4.46 -19.63 12.96
N ILE A 55 -4.35 -19.01 14.14
CA ILE A 55 -3.92 -19.68 15.37
C ILE A 55 -5.11 -19.72 16.31
N ILE A 56 -5.50 -20.93 16.74
CA ILE A 56 -6.61 -21.14 17.67
C ILE A 56 -6.12 -20.79 19.07
N LEU A 57 -6.73 -19.78 19.70
CA LEU A 57 -6.28 -19.24 20.98
C LEU A 57 -6.93 -19.89 22.20
N ASP A 58 -7.94 -20.74 22.02
CA ASP A 58 -8.76 -21.31 23.10
C ASP A 58 -7.92 -21.99 24.19
N ALA A 59 -6.95 -22.83 23.80
CA ALA A 59 -6.06 -23.50 24.74
C ALA A 59 -5.19 -22.52 25.53
N LEU A 60 -4.76 -21.43 24.90
CA LEU A 60 -3.96 -20.38 25.53
C LEU A 60 -4.81 -19.55 26.51
N LEU A 61 -6.04 -19.21 26.13
CA LEU A 61 -6.97 -18.48 26.99
C LEU A 61 -7.35 -19.33 28.21
N PHE A 62 -7.68 -20.61 28.00
CA PHE A 62 -7.99 -21.54 29.08
C PHE A 62 -6.83 -21.71 30.07
N TYR A 63 -5.59 -21.75 29.56
CA TYR A 63 -4.41 -21.78 30.42
C TYR A 63 -4.33 -20.55 31.32
N TYR A 64 -4.54 -19.34 30.78
CA TYR A 64 -4.50 -18.11 31.59
C TYR A 64 -5.65 -18.02 32.62
N ASP A 65 -6.80 -18.61 32.32
CA ASP A 65 -7.94 -18.62 33.25
C ASP A 65 -7.72 -19.60 34.42
N CYS A 66 -6.92 -20.65 34.22
CA CYS A 66 -6.79 -21.76 35.17
C CYS A 66 -5.40 -21.90 35.84
N SER A 67 -4.34 -21.36 35.25
CA SER A 67 -2.97 -21.50 35.75
C SER A 67 -2.44 -20.20 36.36
N GLU A 68 -2.08 -20.24 37.64
CA GLU A 68 -1.33 -19.16 38.29
C GLU A 68 0.17 -19.18 37.94
N ASN A 69 0.67 -20.32 37.46
CA ASN A 69 2.07 -20.47 37.08
C ASN A 69 2.32 -19.82 35.71
N PRO A 70 3.44 -19.09 35.55
CA PRO A 70 3.83 -18.55 34.26
C PRO A 70 4.22 -19.68 33.29
N MET A 71 4.01 -19.45 32.00
CA MET A 71 4.44 -20.40 30.96
C MET A 71 5.96 -20.53 30.93
N SER A 72 6.41 -21.76 30.65
CA SER A 72 7.81 -22.09 30.40
C SER A 72 7.94 -23.10 29.25
N GLU A 73 9.17 -23.34 28.78
CA GLU A 73 9.44 -24.33 27.74
C GLU A 73 8.92 -25.74 28.10
N HIS A 74 8.93 -26.10 29.39
CA HIS A 74 8.44 -27.40 29.86
C HIS A 74 6.99 -27.36 30.37
N PHE A 75 6.37 -26.18 30.38
CA PHE A 75 5.02 -26.00 30.90
C PHE A 75 4.29 -24.92 30.09
N HIS A 76 3.65 -25.33 29.00
CA HIS A 76 2.84 -24.49 28.12
C HIS A 76 1.69 -25.30 27.52
N PRO A 77 0.56 -24.67 27.16
CA PRO A 77 -0.54 -25.35 26.50
C PRO A 77 -0.15 -25.71 25.06
N THR A 78 -0.69 -26.82 24.55
CA THR A 78 -0.61 -27.15 23.12
C THR A 78 -1.50 -26.19 22.32
N VAL A 79 -0.90 -25.43 21.40
CA VAL A 79 -1.59 -24.48 20.53
C VAL A 79 -1.66 -25.04 19.11
N ILE A 80 -2.80 -24.87 18.44
CA ILE A 80 -3.05 -25.38 17.08
C ILE A 80 -3.02 -24.21 16.10
N GLY A 81 -2.27 -24.37 15.02
CA GLY A 81 -2.27 -23.48 13.86
C GLY A 81 -2.91 -24.15 12.65
N GLU A 82 -3.72 -23.40 11.92
CA GLU A 82 -4.36 -23.83 10.69
C GLU A 82 -3.94 -22.92 9.52
N SER A 83 -3.99 -23.46 8.31
CA SER A 83 -3.68 -22.73 7.08
C SER A 83 -4.89 -22.74 6.17
N MET A 84 -5.46 -21.57 5.92
CA MET A 84 -6.61 -21.42 5.02
C MET A 84 -6.23 -21.63 3.55
N TYR A 85 -4.94 -21.68 3.23
CA TYR A 85 -4.41 -22.11 1.93
C TYR A 85 -4.59 -23.63 1.68
N GLY A 86 -4.97 -24.37 2.73
CA GLY A 86 -5.29 -25.80 2.71
C GLY A 86 -4.16 -26.66 3.26
N ASP A 87 -2.96 -26.56 2.71
CA ASP A 87 -1.79 -27.28 3.19
C ASP A 87 -0.95 -26.37 4.10
N PHE A 88 -0.83 -26.76 5.37
CA PHE A 88 -0.08 -26.00 6.37
C PHE A 88 1.43 -26.02 6.10
N GLU A 89 2.00 -27.19 5.82
CA GLU A 89 3.43 -27.35 5.62
C GLU A 89 3.87 -26.63 4.34
N ALA A 90 3.08 -26.71 3.26
CA ALA A 90 3.37 -25.97 2.04
C ALA A 90 3.33 -24.45 2.27
N ALA A 91 2.31 -23.93 2.96
CA ALA A 91 2.24 -22.50 3.27
C ALA A 91 3.40 -22.07 4.20
N PHE A 92 3.78 -22.92 5.15
CA PHE A 92 4.90 -22.67 6.06
C PHE A 92 6.25 -22.65 5.32
N ASP A 93 6.45 -23.54 4.36
CA ASP A 93 7.61 -23.52 3.47
C ASP A 93 7.65 -22.24 2.63
N HIS A 94 6.51 -21.82 2.08
CA HIS A 94 6.43 -20.55 1.36
C HIS A 94 6.80 -19.35 2.25
N LEU A 95 6.34 -19.34 3.51
CA LEU A 95 6.71 -18.28 4.46
C LEU A 95 8.22 -18.29 4.76
N ARG A 96 8.80 -19.47 4.98
CA ARG A 96 10.23 -19.65 5.28
C ARG A 96 11.13 -19.23 4.11
N ASN A 97 10.73 -19.59 2.90
CA ASN A 97 11.50 -19.36 1.67
C ASN A 97 11.11 -18.06 0.95
N ARG A 98 10.24 -17.24 1.54
CA ARG A 98 9.72 -15.99 0.98
C ARG A 98 9.10 -16.15 -0.41
N LEU A 99 8.21 -17.12 -0.55
CA LEU A 99 7.55 -17.44 -1.81
C LEU A 99 6.13 -16.82 -1.88
N ILE A 100 5.76 -16.33 -3.05
CA ILE A 100 4.41 -15.82 -3.36
C ILE A 100 3.66 -16.91 -4.13
N ALA A 101 2.63 -17.45 -3.49
CA ALA A 101 1.75 -18.46 -4.09
C ALA A 101 0.30 -18.22 -3.67
N THR A 102 -0.63 -18.49 -4.58
CA THR A 102 -2.08 -18.50 -4.36
C THR A 102 -2.71 -19.66 -5.12
N LYS A 103 -3.79 -20.26 -4.60
CA LYS A 103 -4.54 -21.34 -5.27
C LYS A 103 -5.83 -20.83 -5.93
N ASN A 104 -6.34 -19.69 -5.47
CA ASN A 104 -7.65 -19.17 -5.84
C ASN A 104 -7.50 -17.75 -6.42
N PRO A 105 -6.82 -17.59 -7.57
CA PRO A 105 -6.60 -16.28 -8.17
C PRO A 105 -7.91 -15.53 -8.44
N GLU A 106 -9.00 -16.23 -8.76
CA GLU A 106 -10.34 -15.70 -8.99
C GLU A 106 -11.00 -15.07 -7.76
N GLU A 107 -10.49 -15.37 -6.56
CA GLU A 107 -10.98 -14.83 -5.30
C GLU A 107 -10.23 -13.58 -4.87
N ILE A 108 -9.13 -13.24 -5.54
CA ILE A 108 -8.40 -12.00 -5.31
C ILE A 108 -9.26 -10.79 -5.74
N ARG A 109 -9.35 -9.79 -4.86
CA ARG A 109 -9.96 -8.47 -5.14
C ARG A 109 -8.87 -7.44 -5.48
N GLY A 110 -9.24 -6.21 -5.82
CA GLY A 110 -8.30 -5.15 -6.18
C GLY A 110 -7.23 -4.88 -5.11
N GLY A 111 -7.53 -5.13 -3.84
CA GLY A 111 -6.53 -5.05 -2.76
C GLY A 111 -5.34 -6.01 -2.91
N GLY A 112 -5.51 -7.13 -3.63
CA GLY A 112 -4.46 -8.11 -3.83
C GLY A 112 -3.27 -7.58 -4.61
N LEU A 113 -3.48 -6.64 -5.56
CA LEU A 113 -2.37 -5.98 -6.26
C LEU A 113 -1.46 -5.21 -5.30
N LEU A 114 -2.05 -4.52 -4.33
CA LEU A 114 -1.32 -3.75 -3.32
C LEU A 114 -0.55 -4.69 -2.39
N LYS A 115 -1.20 -5.77 -1.95
CA LYS A 115 -0.56 -6.79 -1.12
C LYS A 115 0.57 -7.52 -1.84
N TYR A 116 0.38 -7.88 -3.11
CA TYR A 116 1.42 -8.45 -3.96
C TYR A 116 2.63 -7.52 -4.09
N SER A 117 2.40 -6.23 -4.38
CA SER A 117 3.48 -5.24 -4.46
C SER A 117 4.23 -5.08 -3.13
N ASN A 118 3.54 -5.24 -2.01
CA ASN A 118 4.15 -5.23 -0.67
C ASN A 118 4.95 -6.52 -0.39
N LEU A 119 4.51 -7.68 -0.89
CA LEU A 119 5.32 -8.89 -0.82
C LEU A 119 6.62 -8.74 -1.62
N LEU A 120 6.53 -8.17 -2.83
CA LEU A 120 7.70 -7.90 -3.68
C LEU A 120 8.70 -6.92 -3.02
N VAL A 121 8.25 -5.84 -2.38
CA VAL A 121 9.16 -4.91 -1.69
C VAL A 121 9.83 -5.53 -0.45
N ARG A 122 9.29 -6.64 0.05
CA ARG A 122 9.83 -7.44 1.17
C ARG A 122 10.65 -8.63 0.70
N ASP A 123 11.10 -8.59 -0.55
CA ASP A 123 11.92 -9.62 -1.22
C ASP A 123 11.25 -10.98 -1.36
N PHE A 124 9.91 -11.05 -1.32
CA PHE A 124 9.22 -12.28 -1.68
C PHE A 124 9.24 -12.48 -3.20
N GLN A 125 9.39 -13.73 -3.63
CA GLN A 125 9.48 -14.11 -5.03
C GLN A 125 8.34 -15.03 -5.43
N PRO A 126 7.77 -14.89 -6.63
CA PRO A 126 6.80 -15.85 -7.16
C PRO A 126 7.38 -17.26 -7.23
N THR A 127 6.56 -18.27 -6.92
CA THR A 127 6.94 -19.68 -7.10
C THR A 127 7.22 -20.02 -8.56
N ASP A 128 6.42 -19.45 -9.47
CA ASP A 128 6.51 -19.65 -10.91
C ASP A 128 6.51 -18.30 -11.65
N LYS A 129 7.49 -18.07 -12.52
CA LYS A 129 7.67 -16.81 -13.27
C LYS A 129 6.73 -16.66 -14.47
N GLU A 130 6.21 -17.75 -15.01
CA GLU A 130 5.25 -17.73 -16.11
C GLU A 130 3.83 -17.54 -15.56
N GLU A 131 3.46 -18.29 -14.52
CA GLU A 131 2.14 -18.20 -13.91
C GLU A 131 1.89 -16.82 -13.30
N ILE A 132 2.91 -16.22 -12.68
CA ILE A 132 2.77 -14.90 -12.06
C ILE A 132 2.41 -13.81 -13.06
N LYS A 133 2.82 -13.91 -14.33
CA LYS A 133 2.44 -12.92 -15.35
C LYS A 133 0.96 -12.98 -15.69
N THR A 134 0.35 -14.15 -15.57
CA THR A 134 -1.11 -14.29 -15.66
C THR A 134 -1.79 -13.70 -14.42
N LEU A 135 -1.22 -13.96 -13.24
CA LEU A 135 -1.76 -13.44 -11.98
C LEU A 135 -1.67 -11.91 -11.88
N GLU A 136 -0.56 -11.29 -12.29
CA GLU A 136 -0.39 -9.84 -12.32
C GLU A 136 -1.44 -9.18 -13.22
N ARG A 137 -1.69 -9.73 -14.41
CA ARG A 137 -2.75 -9.25 -15.33
C ARG A 137 -4.12 -9.32 -14.68
N TYR A 138 -4.41 -10.41 -13.96
CA TYR A 138 -5.65 -10.57 -13.21
C TYR A 138 -5.78 -9.52 -12.11
N MET A 139 -4.75 -9.36 -11.27
CA MET A 139 -4.73 -8.39 -10.17
C MET A 139 -4.89 -6.96 -10.66
N CYS A 140 -4.18 -6.57 -11.74
CA CYS A 140 -4.33 -5.26 -12.37
C CYS A 140 -5.77 -5.04 -12.86
N SER A 141 -6.34 -6.01 -13.58
CA SER A 141 -7.71 -5.90 -14.08
C SER A 141 -8.73 -5.77 -12.94
N ARG A 142 -8.57 -6.59 -11.88
CA ARG A 142 -9.43 -6.54 -10.70
C ARG A 142 -9.28 -5.24 -9.91
N PHE A 143 -8.08 -4.66 -9.87
CA PHE A 143 -7.83 -3.35 -9.26
C PHE A 143 -8.65 -2.25 -9.94
N PHE A 144 -8.63 -2.18 -11.27
CA PHE A 144 -9.42 -1.17 -12.00
C PHE A 144 -10.94 -1.41 -11.90
N ILE A 145 -11.38 -2.67 -11.86
CA ILE A 145 -12.81 -3.00 -11.67
C ILE A 145 -13.29 -2.58 -10.28
N ASP A 146 -12.49 -2.85 -9.23
CA ASP A 146 -12.88 -2.56 -7.86
C ASP A 146 -12.65 -1.07 -7.48
N PHE A 147 -11.75 -0.37 -8.17
CA PHE A 147 -11.44 1.06 -7.97
C PHE A 147 -11.40 1.82 -9.32
N PRO A 148 -12.57 2.07 -9.95
CA PRO A 148 -12.62 2.69 -11.27
C PRO A 148 -12.28 4.19 -11.24
N ASP A 149 -12.56 4.89 -10.15
CA ASP A 149 -12.27 6.32 -10.00
C ASP A 149 -10.82 6.55 -9.50
N ILE A 150 -10.13 7.50 -10.12
CA ILE A 150 -8.77 7.91 -9.74
C ILE A 150 -8.70 8.44 -8.29
N LEU A 151 -9.76 9.10 -7.80
CA LEU A 151 -9.84 9.59 -6.43
C LEU A 151 -9.97 8.44 -5.43
N ASP A 152 -10.68 7.37 -5.79
CA ASP A 152 -10.74 6.15 -4.98
C ASP A 152 -9.40 5.44 -4.94
N GLN A 153 -8.71 5.36 -6.08
CA GLN A 153 -7.35 4.82 -6.15
C GLN A 153 -6.39 5.63 -5.28
N GLN A 154 -6.43 6.97 -5.35
CA GLN A 154 -5.60 7.84 -4.53
C GLN A 154 -5.85 7.60 -3.04
N ARG A 155 -7.11 7.68 -2.58
CA ARG A 155 -7.46 7.43 -1.18
C ARG A 155 -7.00 6.05 -0.72
N LYS A 156 -7.16 5.04 -1.57
CA LYS A 156 -6.77 3.66 -1.26
C LYS A 156 -5.26 3.53 -1.10
N LEU A 157 -4.48 4.14 -2.00
CA LEU A 157 -3.02 4.13 -1.94
C LEU A 157 -2.50 4.90 -0.74
N GLU A 158 -2.99 6.12 -0.49
CA GLU A 158 -2.59 6.92 0.68
C GLU A 158 -2.87 6.19 1.99
N THR A 159 -4.06 5.59 2.13
CA THR A 159 -4.43 4.79 3.31
C THR A 159 -3.55 3.54 3.44
N TYR A 160 -3.22 2.87 2.33
CA TYR A 160 -2.34 1.70 2.33
C TYR A 160 -0.93 2.08 2.78
N LEU A 161 -0.37 3.17 2.25
CA LEU A 161 0.94 3.70 2.63
C LEU A 161 0.99 4.08 4.11
N GLN A 162 -0.05 4.75 4.61
CA GLN A 162 -0.15 5.12 6.02
C GLN A 162 -0.21 3.89 6.93
N ASN A 163 -0.98 2.87 6.56
CA ASN A 163 -1.16 1.68 7.39
C ASN A 163 0.08 0.77 7.39
N HIS A 164 0.71 0.55 6.24
CA HIS A 164 1.77 -0.45 6.10
C HIS A 164 3.19 0.12 6.21
N PHE A 165 3.37 1.43 6.03
CA PHE A 165 4.69 2.07 5.96
C PHE A 165 4.81 3.30 6.88
N SER A 166 3.97 3.43 7.91
CA SER A 166 3.99 4.59 8.85
C SER A 166 5.36 4.88 9.49
N LYS A 167 6.24 3.89 9.59
CA LYS A 167 7.60 4.03 10.17
C LYS A 167 8.72 3.73 9.18
N GLU A 168 8.37 3.45 7.93
CA GLU A 168 9.29 2.95 6.90
C GLU A 168 9.22 3.85 5.66
N GLU A 169 9.63 5.11 5.83
CA GLU A 169 9.54 6.10 4.75
C GLU A 169 10.28 5.66 3.48
N ARG A 170 11.51 5.14 3.62
CA ARG A 170 12.32 4.68 2.47
C ARG A 170 11.60 3.58 1.67
N SER A 171 11.00 2.62 2.37
CA SER A 171 10.24 1.52 1.77
C SER A 171 8.99 2.00 1.00
N LYS A 172 8.42 3.18 1.33
CA LYS A 172 7.27 3.73 0.59
C LYS A 172 7.61 4.00 -0.87
N TYR A 173 8.79 4.58 -1.12
CA TYR A 173 9.22 4.89 -2.49
C TYR A 173 9.43 3.60 -3.28
N ASP A 174 10.16 2.64 -2.71
CA ASP A 174 10.45 1.36 -3.35
C ASP A 174 9.15 0.59 -3.65
N TYR A 175 8.20 0.59 -2.72
CA TYR A 175 6.86 0.02 -2.92
C TYR A 175 6.12 0.69 -4.08
N LEU A 176 6.11 2.03 -4.15
CA LEU A 176 5.44 2.76 -5.23
C LEU A 176 6.10 2.48 -6.58
N MET A 177 7.41 2.34 -6.63
CA MET A 177 8.13 1.98 -7.87
C MET A 177 7.84 0.55 -8.31
N ILE A 178 7.74 -0.40 -7.38
CA ILE A 178 7.30 -1.77 -7.67
C ILE A 178 5.87 -1.78 -8.19
N LEU A 179 4.94 -1.10 -7.51
CA LEU A 179 3.55 -1.01 -7.95
C LEU A 179 3.45 -0.39 -9.35
N ARG A 180 4.20 0.69 -9.61
CA ARG A 180 4.29 1.34 -10.92
C ARG A 180 4.77 0.37 -11.99
N ARG A 181 5.80 -0.43 -11.70
CA ARG A 181 6.35 -1.43 -12.62
C ARG A 181 5.30 -2.49 -12.97
N VAL A 182 4.66 -3.09 -11.96
CA VAL A 182 3.63 -4.13 -12.15
C VAL A 182 2.45 -3.58 -12.96
N VAL A 183 1.94 -2.39 -12.63
CA VAL A 183 0.85 -1.75 -13.39
C VAL A 183 1.27 -1.46 -14.84
N ASN A 184 2.51 -1.01 -15.06
CA ASN A 184 2.98 -0.70 -16.42
C ASN A 184 3.13 -1.96 -17.29
N GLU A 185 3.73 -3.03 -16.75
CA GLU A 185 4.01 -4.28 -17.46
C GLU A 185 2.76 -5.14 -17.68
N SER A 186 1.84 -5.15 -16.71
CA SER A 186 0.79 -6.18 -16.64
C SER A 186 -0.63 -5.65 -16.85
N THR A 187 -0.79 -4.34 -17.11
CA THR A 187 -2.10 -3.80 -17.53
C THR A 187 -2.32 -4.02 -19.03
N VAL A 188 -3.43 -4.67 -19.37
CA VAL A 188 -3.83 -4.99 -20.76
C VAL A 188 -4.10 -3.71 -21.56
N CYS A 189 -3.77 -3.71 -22.85
CA CYS A 189 -3.85 -2.54 -23.74
C CYS A 189 -5.22 -1.85 -23.80
N LEU A 190 -6.31 -2.58 -23.56
CA LEU A 190 -7.67 -2.03 -23.55
C LEU A 190 -7.89 -0.98 -22.43
N MET A 191 -7.09 -1.01 -21.36
CA MET A 191 -7.16 -0.06 -20.24
C MET A 191 -6.03 0.98 -20.30
N GLY A 192 -5.70 1.44 -21.51
CA GLY A 192 -4.56 2.33 -21.72
C GLY A 192 -4.71 3.72 -21.10
N HIS A 193 -5.94 4.23 -20.98
CA HIS A 193 -6.21 5.55 -20.38
C HIS A 193 -6.08 5.48 -18.86
N GLU A 194 -6.76 4.52 -18.25
CA GLU A 194 -6.74 4.20 -16.82
C GLU A 194 -5.30 3.94 -16.38
N ARG A 195 -4.57 3.12 -17.15
CA ARG A 195 -3.13 2.87 -16.92
C ARG A 195 -2.33 4.17 -16.81
N ARG A 196 -2.48 5.09 -17.76
CA ARG A 196 -1.72 6.35 -17.74
C ARG A 196 -2.09 7.22 -16.55
N GLN A 197 -3.37 7.32 -16.21
CA GLN A 197 -3.83 8.08 -15.04
C GLN A 197 -3.25 7.51 -13.74
N THR A 198 -3.34 6.19 -13.55
CA THR A 198 -2.81 5.51 -12.35
C THR A 198 -1.29 5.58 -12.27
N LEU A 199 -0.57 5.41 -13.39
CA LEU A 199 0.89 5.58 -13.41
C LEU A 199 1.30 7.01 -13.05
N ASN A 200 0.57 8.02 -13.52
CA ASN A 200 0.81 9.41 -13.15
C ASN A 200 0.53 9.64 -11.65
N LEU A 201 -0.58 9.13 -11.13
CA LEU A 201 -0.89 9.18 -9.69
C LEU A 201 0.21 8.56 -8.83
N ILE A 202 0.66 7.35 -9.17
CA ILE A 202 1.73 6.66 -8.45
C ILE A 202 3.03 7.49 -8.50
N SER A 203 3.34 8.10 -9.66
CA SER A 203 4.53 8.93 -9.82
C SER A 203 4.45 10.21 -8.97
N LEU A 204 3.28 10.85 -8.89
CA LEU A 204 3.05 12.02 -8.02
C LEU A 204 3.20 11.67 -6.54
N LEU A 205 2.65 10.53 -6.10
CA LEU A 205 2.83 10.04 -4.73
C LEU A 205 4.31 9.74 -4.43
N ALA A 206 5.04 9.14 -5.37
CA ALA A 206 6.46 8.86 -5.20
C ALA A 206 7.30 10.14 -5.08
N LEU A 207 7.01 11.16 -5.89
CA LEU A 207 7.65 12.49 -5.78
C LEU A 207 7.37 13.15 -4.43
N ARG A 208 6.14 13.06 -3.93
CA ARG A 208 5.77 13.57 -2.61
C ARG A 208 6.55 12.88 -1.51
N VAL A 209 6.67 11.55 -1.56
CA VAL A 209 7.47 10.78 -0.59
C VAL A 209 8.95 11.20 -0.63
N LEU A 210 9.54 11.41 -1.81
CA LEU A 210 10.92 11.89 -1.93
C LEU A 210 11.11 13.31 -1.39
N ALA A 211 10.12 14.20 -1.60
CA ALA A 211 10.14 15.56 -1.07
C ALA A 211 10.07 15.57 0.46
N GLU A 212 9.18 14.75 1.04
CA GLU A 212 9.04 14.59 2.50
C GLU A 212 10.32 14.01 3.15
N GLN A 213 11.10 13.24 2.41
CA GLN A 213 12.39 12.71 2.85
C GLN A 213 13.57 13.68 2.68
N ASN A 214 13.36 14.90 2.16
CA ASN A 214 14.42 15.86 1.79
C ASN A 214 15.48 15.28 0.84
N ILE A 215 15.15 14.24 0.06
CA ILE A 215 16.08 13.64 -0.93
C ILE A 215 16.10 14.47 -2.22
N ILE A 216 15.01 15.19 -2.51
CA ILE A 216 15.01 16.18 -3.58
C ILE A 216 15.81 17.39 -3.08
N PRO A 217 16.92 17.79 -3.73
CA PRO A 217 17.65 18.98 -3.33
C PRO A 217 16.69 20.15 -3.37
N ASN A 218 16.57 20.85 -2.23
CA ASN A 218 15.78 22.07 -2.13
C ASN A 218 16.29 23.03 -3.22
N ALA A 219 15.43 23.33 -4.21
CA ALA A 219 15.81 24.13 -5.37
C ALA A 219 16.29 25.54 -4.99
N THR A 220 16.06 25.97 -3.74
CA THR A 220 16.63 27.19 -3.15
C THR A 220 18.17 27.21 -3.15
N ASN A 221 18.83 26.05 -3.14
CA ASN A 221 20.29 25.94 -3.17
C ASN A 221 20.84 25.40 -4.50
N VAL A 222 19.99 25.23 -5.53
CA VAL A 222 20.44 24.76 -6.85
C VAL A 222 20.86 25.98 -7.67
N THR A 223 22.17 26.19 -7.79
CA THR A 223 22.72 27.19 -8.71
C THR A 223 22.64 26.66 -10.13
N CYS A 224 21.68 27.15 -10.92
CA CYS A 224 21.55 26.81 -12.33
C CYS A 224 22.54 27.62 -13.15
N TYR A 225 23.56 26.96 -13.73
CA TYR A 225 24.43 27.59 -14.71
C TYR A 225 23.74 27.59 -16.07
N TYR A 226 23.19 28.74 -16.46
CA TYR A 226 22.72 28.94 -17.82
C TYR A 226 23.90 29.37 -18.70
N GLN A 227 24.27 28.52 -19.66
CA GLN A 227 25.20 28.89 -20.72
C GLN A 227 24.38 29.46 -21.90
N PRO A 228 24.59 30.73 -22.30
CA PRO A 228 23.86 31.32 -23.40
C PRO A 228 24.09 30.55 -24.71
N ALA A 229 23.09 30.61 -25.60
CA ALA A 229 23.22 30.03 -26.93
C ALA A 229 24.40 30.67 -27.71
N PRO A 230 25.10 29.92 -28.59
CA PRO A 230 26.40 30.31 -29.15
C PRO A 230 26.44 31.63 -29.94
N TYR A 231 25.29 32.18 -30.31
CA TYR A 231 25.17 33.41 -31.09
C TYR A 231 25.00 34.68 -30.23
N VAL A 232 24.92 34.56 -28.90
CA VAL A 232 24.82 35.71 -27.99
C VAL A 232 26.23 36.20 -27.65
N SER A 233 26.71 37.20 -28.38
CA SER A 233 28.06 37.77 -28.27
C SER A 233 28.07 39.09 -27.49
N ASP A 234 27.53 39.11 -26.27
CA ASP A 234 27.65 40.28 -25.39
C ASP A 234 28.60 39.99 -24.22
N GLY A 235 29.71 40.71 -24.21
CA GLY A 235 30.88 40.51 -23.33
C GLY A 235 30.71 40.97 -21.88
N ASN A 236 29.50 40.92 -21.31
CA ASN A 236 29.29 41.32 -19.92
C ASN A 236 28.13 40.56 -19.25
N PHE A 237 28.33 39.27 -18.96
CA PHE A 237 27.35 38.47 -18.23
C PHE A 237 27.95 37.84 -16.97
N SER A 238 27.89 38.57 -15.86
CA SER A 238 27.94 38.01 -14.50
C SER A 238 26.51 37.99 -13.93
N ASN A 239 25.60 37.24 -14.56
CA ASN A 239 24.23 37.08 -14.04
C ASN A 239 24.10 35.72 -13.35
N TYR A 240 24.47 35.66 -12.08
CA TYR A 240 24.03 34.58 -11.20
C TYR A 240 22.55 34.84 -10.88
N TYR A 241 21.64 34.04 -11.44
CA TYR A 241 20.25 34.07 -10.98
C TYR A 241 20.15 33.31 -9.66
N ILE A 242 19.97 34.04 -8.56
CA ILE A 242 19.60 33.49 -7.26
C ILE A 242 18.07 33.35 -7.27
N ALA A 243 17.58 32.12 -7.14
CA ALA A 243 16.15 31.87 -7.02
C ALA A 243 15.66 32.40 -5.65
N ASN A 244 15.02 33.56 -5.63
CA ASN A 244 14.38 34.08 -4.41
C ASN A 244 13.19 33.19 -4.01
N SER A 245 13.05 32.94 -2.71
CA SER A 245 11.96 32.14 -2.15
C SER A 245 10.58 32.70 -2.52
N PRO A 246 9.55 31.87 -2.74
CA PRO A 246 8.20 32.36 -3.01
C PRO A 246 7.65 33.05 -1.75
N ILE A 247 7.32 34.33 -1.88
CA ILE A 247 6.53 35.07 -0.89
C ILE A 247 5.11 34.47 -0.89
N PRO A 248 4.49 34.17 0.28
CA PRO A 248 3.13 33.66 0.32
C PRO A 248 2.16 34.74 -0.19
N TYR A 249 1.63 34.55 -1.40
CA TYR A 249 0.65 35.46 -2.00
C TYR A 249 -0.70 35.34 -1.28
N SER A 250 -0.92 36.22 -0.30
CA SER A 250 -2.26 36.72 0.01
C SER A 250 -2.44 38.05 -0.70
N GLN A 251 -3.02 38.04 -1.91
CA GLN A 251 -3.89 39.11 -2.45
C GLN A 251 -4.20 38.86 -3.93
N SER A 252 -5.49 38.98 -4.25
CA SER A 252 -6.08 38.90 -5.58
C SER A 252 -5.75 40.14 -6.40
N TYR A 253 -4.96 39.98 -7.46
CA TYR A 253 -4.76 41.01 -8.49
C TYR A 253 -5.78 40.82 -9.62
N PRO A 254 -6.51 41.87 -10.04
CA PRO A 254 -7.42 41.78 -11.17
C PRO A 254 -6.64 41.78 -12.50
N THR A 255 -6.89 40.76 -13.32
CA THR A 255 -6.32 40.59 -14.65
C THR A 255 -7.13 41.33 -15.71
N TRP A 256 -6.96 42.65 -15.88
CA TRP A 256 -7.25 43.35 -17.14
C TRP A 256 -6.42 44.64 -17.24
N LEU A 257 -5.65 44.78 -18.32
CA LEU A 257 -5.04 46.04 -18.74
C LEU A 257 -5.93 46.64 -19.85
N PRO A 258 -6.24 47.95 -19.82
CA PRO A 258 -6.93 48.60 -20.93
C PRO A 258 -5.95 48.91 -22.05
N CYS A 259 -6.33 48.60 -23.28
CA CYS A 259 -5.59 48.98 -24.49
C CYS A 259 -5.69 50.50 -24.70
N SER A 260 -4.56 51.13 -25.03
CA SER A 260 -4.45 52.46 -25.64
C SER A 260 -3.78 52.31 -27.00
#